data_AF-A0A401PPB8-F1
#
_entry.id   AF-A0A401PPB8-F1
#
_cell.length_a   1.000
_cell.length_b   1.000
_cell.length_c   1.000
_cell.angle_alpha   90.00
_cell.angle_beta   90.00
_cell.angle_gamma   90.00
#
_symmetry.space_group_name_H-M   'P 1'
#
loop_
_entity.id
_entity.type
_entity.pdbx_description
1 polymer ?
#
loop_
_entity_poly.entity_id
_entity_poly.type
_entity_poly.pdbx_seq_one_letter_code
_entity_poly.pdbx_strand_id
1 'polypeptide(L)'
;MTLSQLQVKFDLNGFNWTQFLHGIMSSVNIEVYPDEEIVVLCVGYLQKLQYILPKYSKRTLQNYLTWLLVIKHVPSLNSRFRDAQAKFQKELYDKSEEKARWQECVSYTNKQMESAVGALYVREAFAGERKRMVRDLIEKIREVFIETLDELEWLDAASKQKAREKAQAIKEKIGYPDYILEDNNPKLDQEYEHRNISENKYFENNLLNLKATAQAIFGKLRQKVDPDQWIVGAAIVGAFYSINENQILFPAGILQPPLISKHQLQALNFGGIGFVIGHEITHGFDNEGGH
;
A
#
# COMPACT_ATOMS: atom_id res chain seq x y z
N MET A 1 10.83 4.06 20.88
CA MET A 1 10.66 4.45 22.30
C MET A 1 9.60 3.55 22.90
N THR A 2 9.63 3.24 24.19
CA THR A 2 8.60 2.39 24.79
C THR A 2 7.28 3.14 24.97
N LEU A 3 6.17 2.43 25.15
CA LEU A 3 4.87 3.02 25.46
C LEU A 3 4.90 3.87 26.75
N SER A 4 5.62 3.44 27.78
CA SER A 4 5.87 4.28 28.97
C SER A 4 6.59 5.58 28.63
N GLN A 5 7.62 5.51 27.77
CA GLN A 5 8.33 6.71 27.32
C GLN A 5 7.44 7.62 26.47
N LEU A 6 6.55 7.05 25.65
CA LEU A 6 5.56 7.80 24.87
C LEU A 6 4.62 8.57 25.81
N GLN A 7 4.08 7.91 26.85
CA GLN A 7 3.18 8.54 27.83
C GLN A 7 3.86 9.71 28.54
N VAL A 8 5.10 9.54 29.00
CA VAL A 8 5.84 10.61 29.70
C VAL A 8 6.17 11.76 28.75
N LYS A 9 6.60 11.45 27.53
CA LYS A 9 7.05 12.47 26.56
C LYS A 9 5.90 13.23 25.91
N PHE A 10 4.74 12.60 25.75
CA PHE A 10 3.57 13.15 25.08
C PHE A 10 2.30 12.90 25.88
N ASP A 11 2.21 13.46 27.09
CA ASP A 11 1.07 13.25 27.97
C ASP A 11 -0.27 13.75 27.38
N LEU A 12 -0.23 14.73 26.45
CA LEU A 12 -1.40 15.34 25.80
C LEU A 12 -2.51 15.78 26.78
N ASN A 13 -2.11 16.24 27.98
CA ASN A 13 -2.99 16.69 29.07
C ASN A 13 -3.83 15.55 29.67
N GLY A 14 -3.15 14.47 30.07
CA GLY A 14 -3.74 13.30 30.70
C GLY A 14 -4.36 12.29 29.72
N PHE A 15 -3.97 12.30 28.45
CA PHE A 15 -4.38 11.28 27.49
C PHE A 15 -3.69 9.96 27.82
N ASN A 16 -4.46 8.89 28.05
CA ASN A 16 -3.92 7.59 28.39
C ASN A 16 -3.62 6.78 27.12
N TRP A 17 -2.35 6.79 26.69
CA TRP A 17 -1.89 6.06 25.51
C TRP A 17 -2.06 4.55 25.65
N THR A 18 -1.79 4.01 26.85
CA THR A 18 -1.95 2.58 27.12
C THR A 18 -3.40 2.15 26.95
N GLN A 19 -4.34 2.90 27.51
CA GLN A 19 -5.76 2.63 27.35
C GLN A 19 -6.19 2.74 25.88
N PHE A 20 -5.69 3.75 25.15
CA PHE A 20 -5.99 3.94 23.74
C PHE A 20 -5.51 2.77 22.88
N LEU A 21 -4.24 2.37 23.01
CA LEU A 21 -3.68 1.25 22.26
C LEU A 21 -4.31 -0.08 22.65
N HIS A 22 -4.58 -0.31 23.95
CA HIS A 22 -5.31 -1.49 24.40
C HIS A 22 -6.73 -1.55 23.81
N GLY A 23 -7.42 -0.40 23.74
CA GLY A 23 -8.73 -0.30 23.08
C GLY A 23 -8.71 -0.69 21.60
N ILE A 24 -7.62 -0.41 20.89
CA ILE A 24 -7.42 -0.81 19.50
C ILE A 24 -7.08 -2.30 19.40
N MET A 25 -6.06 -2.74 20.15
CA MET A 25 -5.47 -4.08 20.02
C MET A 25 -6.33 -5.19 20.64
N SER A 26 -7.22 -4.86 21.58
CA SER A 26 -8.23 -5.81 22.08
C SER A 26 -9.18 -6.30 20.98
N SER A 27 -9.34 -5.55 19.88
CA SER A 27 -10.14 -6.00 18.71
C SER A 27 -9.55 -7.22 17.98
N VAL A 28 -8.29 -7.56 18.28
CA VAL A 28 -7.55 -8.72 17.73
C VAL A 28 -6.94 -9.58 18.85
N ASN A 29 -7.42 -9.44 20.09
CA ASN A 29 -6.96 -10.18 21.26
C ASN A 29 -5.44 -10.08 21.52
N ILE A 30 -4.84 -8.91 21.25
CA ILE A 30 -3.44 -8.64 21.56
C ILE A 30 -3.37 -7.67 22.74
N GLU A 31 -2.65 -8.07 23.79
CA GLU A 31 -2.30 -7.21 24.91
C GLU A 31 -1.07 -6.34 24.59
N VAL A 32 -1.09 -5.11 25.10
CA VAL A 32 -0.02 -4.12 24.93
C VAL A 32 0.50 -3.76 26.31
N TYR A 33 1.81 -3.87 26.49
CA TYR A 33 2.48 -3.63 27.77
C TYR A 33 3.24 -2.31 27.78
N PRO A 34 3.58 -1.76 28.96
CA PRO A 34 4.26 -0.46 29.05
C PRO A 34 5.65 -0.42 28.37
N ASP A 35 6.31 -1.56 28.23
CA ASP A 35 7.58 -1.74 27.53
C ASP A 35 7.44 -1.92 26.01
N GLU A 36 6.22 -1.91 25.46
CA GLU A 36 5.97 -2.03 24.01
C GLU A 36 6.77 -1.00 23.22
N GLU A 37 7.54 -1.47 22.22
CA GLU A 37 8.30 -0.58 21.35
C GLU A 37 7.40 0.09 20.31
N ILE A 38 7.47 1.43 20.25
CA ILE A 38 6.70 2.26 19.34
C ILE A 38 7.64 3.15 18.54
N VAL A 39 7.47 3.10 17.22
CA VAL A 39 8.09 4.02 16.27
C VAL A 39 7.20 5.24 16.11
N VAL A 40 7.67 6.41 16.56
CA VAL A 40 6.93 7.68 16.48
C VAL A 40 7.46 8.49 15.30
N LEU A 41 6.77 8.43 14.16
CA LEU A 41 7.20 9.08 12.93
C LEU A 41 7.18 10.62 13.00
N CYS A 42 6.21 11.20 13.73
CA CYS A 42 6.00 12.66 13.75
C CYS A 42 6.08 13.26 15.16
N VAL A 43 7.28 13.23 15.75
CA VAL A 43 7.53 13.79 17.10
C VAL A 43 7.08 15.26 17.22
N GLY A 44 7.45 16.12 16.25
CA GLY A 44 7.09 17.55 16.28
C GLY A 44 5.59 17.81 16.20
N TYR A 45 4.82 16.92 15.56
CA TYR A 45 3.36 17.01 15.53
C TYR A 45 2.78 16.78 16.93
N LEU A 46 3.17 15.70 17.61
CA LEU A 46 2.67 15.38 18.96
C LEU A 46 3.05 16.45 20.00
N GLN A 47 4.26 17.02 19.89
CA GLN A 47 4.67 18.16 20.73
C GLN A 47 3.73 19.36 20.55
N LYS A 48 3.44 19.74 19.31
CA LYS A 48 2.54 20.87 19.02
C LYS A 48 1.10 20.56 19.43
N LEU A 49 0.66 19.31 19.25
CA LEU A 49 -0.69 18.87 19.56
C LEU A 49 -1.03 19.07 21.04
N GLN A 50 -0.07 18.86 21.95
CA GLN A 50 -0.23 19.09 23.38
C GLN A 50 -0.72 20.52 23.71
N TYR A 51 -0.26 21.52 22.94
CA TYR A 51 -0.66 22.92 23.12
C TYR A 51 -1.93 23.30 22.37
N ILE A 52 -2.35 22.49 21.39
CA ILE A 52 -3.54 22.75 20.58
C ILE A 52 -4.78 22.18 21.25
N LEU A 53 -4.74 20.94 21.75
CA LEU A 53 -5.90 20.25 22.30
C LEU A 53 -6.62 21.05 23.42
N PRO A 54 -5.93 21.67 24.40
CA PRO A 54 -6.58 22.44 25.46
C PRO A 54 -7.32 23.69 24.98
N LYS A 55 -6.98 24.21 23.78
CA LYS A 55 -7.62 25.42 23.23
C LYS A 55 -9.05 25.18 22.78
N TYR A 56 -9.45 23.92 22.62
CA TYR A 56 -10.75 23.55 22.07
C TYR A 56 -11.56 22.72 23.06
N SER A 57 -12.88 22.95 23.06
CA SER A 57 -13.79 22.16 23.88
C SER A 57 -13.86 20.71 23.39
N LYS A 58 -14.23 19.78 24.29
CA LYS A 58 -14.53 18.38 23.93
C LYS A 58 -15.53 18.27 22.78
N ARG A 59 -16.55 19.16 22.76
CA ARG A 59 -17.55 19.22 21.68
C ARG A 59 -16.93 19.60 20.33
N THR A 60 -16.01 20.57 20.31
CA THR A 60 -15.32 21.00 19.09
C THR A 60 -14.46 19.86 18.53
N LEU A 61 -13.71 19.18 19.40
CA LEU A 61 -12.90 18.03 19.01
C LEU A 61 -13.78 16.89 18.47
N GLN A 62 -14.89 16.58 19.15
CA GLN A 62 -15.83 15.54 18.70
C GLN A 62 -16.49 15.90 17.36
N ASN A 63 -16.85 17.16 17.13
CA ASN A 63 -17.38 17.61 15.85
C ASN A 63 -16.38 17.39 14.72
N TYR A 64 -15.11 17.71 14.95
CA TYR A 64 -14.04 17.49 13.97
C TYR A 64 -13.86 16.00 13.67
N LEU A 65 -13.73 15.15 14.70
CA LEU A 65 -13.56 13.70 14.53
C LEU A 65 -14.78 13.07 13.83
N THR A 66 -16.00 13.44 14.23
CA THR A 66 -17.23 12.98 13.59
C THR A 66 -17.30 13.44 12.14
N TRP A 67 -16.89 14.68 11.84
CA TRP A 67 -16.85 15.17 10.47
C TRP A 67 -15.88 14.36 9.59
N LEU A 68 -14.70 14.02 10.10
CA LEU A 68 -13.75 13.13 9.38
C LEU A 68 -14.37 11.77 9.06
N LEU A 69 -15.17 11.20 9.97
CA LEU A 69 -15.91 9.97 9.71
C LEU A 69 -16.99 10.18 8.64
N VAL A 70 -17.78 11.25 8.74
CA VAL A 70 -18.84 11.57 7.79
C VAL A 70 -18.26 11.70 6.38
N ILE A 71 -17.24 12.55 6.16
CA ILE A 71 -16.69 12.78 4.82
C ILE A 71 -16.11 11.49 4.20
N LYS A 72 -15.59 10.58 5.02
CA LYS A 72 -15.04 9.29 4.58
C LYS A 72 -16.14 8.35 4.08
N HIS A 73 -17.34 8.45 4.64
CA HIS A 73 -18.46 7.55 4.35
C HIS A 73 -19.50 8.11 3.37
N VAL A 74 -19.51 9.42 3.13
CA VAL A 74 -20.39 10.08 2.14
C VAL A 74 -20.40 9.41 0.76
N PRO A 75 -19.27 8.95 0.18
CA PRO A 75 -19.29 8.25 -1.12
C PRO A 75 -20.16 7.00 -1.16
N SER A 76 -20.44 6.38 0.01
CA SER A 76 -21.22 5.15 0.13
C SER A 76 -22.70 5.37 0.42
N LEU A 77 -23.15 6.63 0.44
CA LEU A 77 -24.53 7.02 0.71
C LEU A 77 -25.30 7.34 -0.59
N ASN A 78 -26.57 7.72 -0.47
CA ASN A 78 -27.42 8.06 -1.61
C ASN A 78 -26.96 9.35 -2.32
N SER A 79 -27.57 9.63 -3.48
CA SER A 79 -27.22 10.75 -4.36
C SER A 79 -27.14 12.09 -3.63
N ARG A 80 -28.08 12.40 -2.72
CA ARG A 80 -28.08 13.68 -1.98
C ARG A 80 -26.75 13.96 -1.28
N PHE A 81 -26.13 12.94 -0.69
CA PHE A 81 -24.84 13.10 -0.01
C PHE A 81 -23.69 13.16 -1.01
N ARG A 82 -23.71 12.31 -2.05
CA ARG A 82 -22.70 12.30 -3.12
C ARG A 82 -22.66 13.64 -3.86
N ASP A 83 -23.82 14.23 -4.16
CA ASP A 83 -23.94 15.54 -4.82
C ASP A 83 -23.33 16.66 -3.98
N ALA A 84 -23.48 16.62 -2.65
CA ALA A 84 -22.87 17.58 -1.75
C ALA A 84 -21.34 17.48 -1.76
N GLN A 85 -20.80 16.26 -1.79
CA GLN A 85 -19.36 16.02 -1.93
C GLN A 85 -18.84 16.43 -3.30
N ALA A 86 -19.57 16.13 -4.38
CA ALA A 86 -19.20 16.51 -5.74
C ALA A 86 -19.09 18.03 -5.88
N LYS A 87 -20.03 18.79 -5.30
CA LYS A 87 -19.95 20.27 -5.24
C LYS A 87 -18.67 20.72 -4.53
N PHE A 88 -18.36 20.14 -3.37
CA PHE A 88 -17.13 20.47 -2.64
C PHE A 88 -15.85 20.13 -3.42
N GLN A 89 -15.81 18.96 -4.06
CA GLN A 89 -14.67 18.53 -4.88
C GLN A 89 -14.49 19.40 -6.13
N LYS A 90 -15.59 19.86 -6.74
CA LYS A 90 -15.55 20.78 -7.87
C LYS A 90 -14.87 22.10 -7.51
N GLU A 91 -15.24 22.69 -6.37
CA GLU A 91 -14.60 23.92 -5.88
C GLU A 91 -13.11 23.72 -5.53
N LEU A 92 -12.73 22.52 -5.06
CA LEU A 92 -11.37 22.24 -4.63
C LEU A 92 -10.41 21.90 -5.78
N TYR A 93 -10.89 21.17 -6.78
CA TYR A 93 -10.03 20.57 -7.82
C TYR A 93 -10.32 21.09 -9.24
N ASP A 94 -11.33 21.94 -9.41
CA ASP A 94 -11.83 22.42 -10.71
C ASP A 94 -12.10 21.28 -11.71
N LYS A 95 -12.43 20.09 -11.19
CA LYS A 95 -12.73 18.88 -11.96
C LYS A 95 -14.22 18.56 -11.85
N SER A 96 -14.88 18.48 -13.00
CA SER A 96 -16.34 18.30 -13.13
C SER A 96 -16.77 16.86 -13.41
N GLU A 97 -15.86 15.92 -13.65
CA GLU A 97 -16.22 14.58 -14.09
C GLU A 97 -16.32 13.61 -12.90
N GLU A 98 -17.57 13.31 -12.53
CA GLU A 98 -17.90 12.16 -11.70
C GLU A 98 -17.65 10.88 -12.50
N LYS A 99 -16.88 9.95 -11.95
CA LYS A 99 -16.64 8.65 -12.60
C LYS A 99 -17.97 7.92 -12.76
N ALA A 100 -18.09 7.13 -13.83
CA ALA A 100 -19.26 6.28 -13.99
C ALA A 100 -19.36 5.32 -12.78
N ARG A 101 -20.56 5.13 -12.23
CA ARG A 101 -20.78 4.34 -11.00
C ARG A 101 -20.13 2.96 -11.05
N TRP A 102 -20.20 2.28 -12.19
CA TRP A 102 -19.59 0.96 -12.35
C TRP A 102 -18.05 0.99 -12.19
N GLN A 103 -17.39 2.07 -12.62
CA GLN A 103 -15.94 2.25 -12.45
C GLN A 103 -15.57 2.43 -10.98
N GLU A 104 -16.40 3.17 -10.23
CA GLU A 104 -16.24 3.31 -8.78
C GLU A 104 -16.40 1.95 -8.08
N CYS A 105 -17.43 1.19 -8.44
CA CYS A 105 -17.68 -0.15 -7.89
C CYS A 105 -16.53 -1.13 -8.21
N VAL A 106 -16.02 -1.13 -9.44
CA VAL A 106 -14.87 -1.97 -9.84
C VAL A 106 -13.62 -1.57 -9.07
N SER A 107 -13.32 -0.26 -8.99
CA SER A 107 -12.16 0.25 -8.26
C SER A 107 -12.24 -0.07 -6.77
N TYR A 108 -13.42 0.09 -6.16
CA TYR A 108 -13.66 -0.27 -4.76
C TYR A 108 -13.46 -1.77 -4.52
N THR A 109 -14.06 -2.62 -5.36
CA THR A 109 -13.97 -4.08 -5.22
C THR A 109 -12.53 -4.55 -5.37
N ASN A 110 -11.79 -4.04 -6.38
CA ASN A 110 -10.36 -4.32 -6.55
C ASN A 110 -9.54 -3.94 -5.31
N LYS A 111 -9.86 -2.81 -4.67
CA LYS A 111 -9.16 -2.38 -3.44
C LYS A 111 -9.45 -3.27 -2.23
N GLN A 112 -10.67 -3.80 -2.10
CA GLN A 112 -11.06 -4.60 -0.95
C GLN A 112 -10.75 -6.09 -1.09
N MET A 113 -10.65 -6.57 -2.34
CA MET A 113 -10.49 -7.98 -2.71
C MET A 113 -9.45 -8.15 -3.83
N GLU A 114 -8.27 -7.58 -3.61
CA GLU A 114 -7.23 -7.43 -4.65
C GLU A 114 -6.74 -8.77 -5.21
N SER A 115 -6.65 -9.81 -4.38
CA SER A 115 -6.25 -11.16 -4.81
C SER A 115 -7.32 -11.80 -5.69
N ALA A 116 -8.59 -11.69 -5.30
CA ALA A 116 -9.70 -12.30 -6.04
C ALA A 116 -9.95 -11.60 -7.38
N VAL A 117 -9.99 -10.26 -7.38
CA VAL A 117 -10.09 -9.47 -8.62
C VAL A 117 -8.84 -9.65 -9.47
N GLY A 118 -7.66 -9.75 -8.86
CA GLY A 118 -6.41 -10.07 -9.54
C GLY A 118 -6.46 -11.40 -10.27
N ALA A 119 -7.02 -12.45 -9.65
CA ALA A 119 -7.19 -13.76 -10.28
C ALA A 119 -8.09 -13.68 -11.53
N LEU A 120 -9.22 -12.97 -11.44
CA LEU A 120 -10.11 -12.73 -12.58
C LEU A 120 -9.40 -11.95 -13.69
N TYR A 121 -8.71 -10.86 -13.34
CA TYR A 121 -7.99 -10.03 -14.28
C TYR A 121 -6.90 -10.80 -15.03
N VAL A 122 -6.12 -11.60 -14.30
CA VAL A 122 -5.00 -12.36 -14.88
C VAL A 122 -5.50 -13.42 -15.85
N ARG A 123 -6.55 -14.17 -15.47
CA ARG A 123 -7.17 -15.19 -16.34
C ARG A 123 -7.66 -14.61 -17.67
N GLU A 124 -8.19 -13.40 -17.65
CA GLU A 124 -8.77 -12.75 -18.84
C GLU A 124 -7.73 -11.97 -19.67
N ALA A 125 -6.86 -11.20 -19.02
CA ALA A 125 -6.11 -10.12 -19.68
C ALA A 125 -4.58 -10.32 -19.68
N PHE A 126 -4.03 -11.30 -18.96
CA PHE A 126 -2.58 -11.44 -18.79
C PHE A 126 -2.04 -12.76 -19.37
N ALA A 127 -1.25 -12.66 -20.45
CA ALA A 127 -0.54 -13.79 -21.02
C ALA A 127 0.77 -14.05 -20.24
N GLY A 128 0.97 -15.30 -19.78
CA GLY A 128 2.14 -15.71 -18.99
C GLY A 128 3.50 -15.48 -19.67
N GLU A 129 3.55 -15.37 -21.00
CA GLU A 129 4.79 -15.05 -21.74
C GLU A 129 5.40 -13.70 -21.31
N ARG A 130 4.57 -12.71 -20.94
CA ARG A 130 5.05 -11.39 -20.50
C ARG A 130 5.86 -11.47 -19.20
N LYS A 131 5.55 -12.44 -18.32
CA LYS A 131 6.30 -12.68 -17.06
C LYS A 131 7.77 -13.00 -17.36
N ARG A 132 8.04 -13.80 -18.39
CA ARG A 132 9.41 -14.15 -18.82
C ARG A 132 10.13 -12.95 -19.44
N MET A 133 9.47 -12.23 -20.34
CA MET A 133 10.06 -11.05 -20.99
C MET A 133 10.50 -9.99 -19.98
N VAL A 134 9.69 -9.74 -18.95
CA VAL A 134 10.02 -8.77 -17.89
C VAL A 134 11.19 -9.25 -17.05
N ARG A 135 11.25 -10.55 -16.73
CA ARG A 135 12.38 -11.12 -15.97
C ARG A 135 13.71 -10.92 -16.69
N ASP A 136 13.78 -11.24 -17.98
CA ASP A 136 14.97 -11.00 -18.81
C ASP A 136 15.39 -9.52 -18.82
N LEU A 137 14.43 -8.60 -18.83
CA LEU A 137 14.72 -7.15 -18.80
C LEU A 137 15.23 -6.71 -17.42
N ILE A 138 14.66 -7.25 -16.34
CA ILE A 138 15.14 -6.99 -14.97
C ILE A 138 16.59 -7.42 -14.81
N GLU A 139 16.94 -8.62 -15.27
CA GLU A 139 18.32 -9.13 -15.20
C GLU A 139 19.29 -8.19 -15.94
N LYS A 140 18.99 -7.84 -17.19
CA LYS A 140 19.84 -6.92 -17.99
C LYS A 140 20.00 -5.54 -17.36
N ILE A 141 18.92 -4.97 -16.83
CA ILE A 141 18.97 -3.63 -16.24
C ILE A 141 19.69 -3.65 -14.89
N ARG A 142 19.54 -4.74 -14.11
CA ARG A 142 20.29 -4.94 -12.86
C ARG A 142 21.79 -5.04 -13.13
N GLU A 143 22.19 -5.76 -14.17
CA GLU A 143 23.60 -5.84 -14.61
C GLU A 143 24.14 -4.47 -14.96
N VAL A 144 23.47 -3.73 -15.84
CA VAL A 144 23.88 -2.36 -16.24
C VAL A 144 23.93 -1.41 -15.03
N PHE A 145 22.99 -1.52 -14.09
CA PHE A 145 23.03 -0.73 -12.86
C PHE A 145 24.30 -1.00 -12.05
N ILE A 146 24.67 -2.27 -11.89
CA ILE A 146 25.88 -2.68 -11.16
C ILE A 146 27.15 -2.21 -11.88
N GLU A 147 27.21 -2.32 -13.20
CA GLU A 147 28.32 -1.82 -14.01
C GLU A 147 28.47 -0.30 -13.86
N THR A 148 27.35 0.42 -13.88
CA THR A 148 27.33 1.88 -13.72
C THR A 148 27.91 2.32 -12.37
N LEU A 149 27.74 1.53 -11.29
CA LEU A 149 28.32 1.85 -9.98
C LEU A 149 29.85 1.99 -10.04
N ASP A 150 30.53 1.23 -10.90
CA ASP A 150 31.99 1.30 -11.03
C ASP A 150 32.44 2.63 -11.64
N GLU A 151 31.62 3.24 -12.50
CA GLU A 151 31.88 4.53 -13.16
C GLU A 151 31.60 5.74 -12.27
N LEU A 152 30.90 5.59 -11.14
CA LEU A 152 30.52 6.70 -10.25
C LEU A 152 31.73 7.22 -9.46
N GLU A 153 32.30 8.36 -9.86
CA GLU A 153 33.48 8.97 -9.19
C GLU A 153 33.17 9.52 -7.79
N TRP A 154 31.90 9.84 -7.50
CA TRP A 154 31.48 10.43 -6.23
C TRP A 154 31.30 9.39 -5.10
N LEU A 155 31.33 8.10 -5.41
CA LEU A 155 31.24 7.01 -4.43
C LEU A 155 32.61 6.41 -4.15
N ASP A 156 32.94 6.24 -2.87
CA ASP A 156 34.10 5.46 -2.47
C ASP A 156 33.91 3.95 -2.73
N ALA A 157 35.01 3.19 -2.72
CA ALA A 157 34.98 1.77 -3.03
C ALA A 157 34.16 0.92 -2.05
N ALA A 158 34.09 1.29 -0.77
CA ALA A 158 33.30 0.56 0.23
C ALA A 158 31.79 0.78 -0.01
N SER A 159 31.40 2.02 -0.31
CA SER A 159 30.03 2.39 -0.67
C SER A 159 29.59 1.71 -1.96
N LYS A 160 30.45 1.65 -2.99
CA LYS A 160 30.18 0.90 -4.24
C LYS A 160 29.93 -0.59 -3.97
N GLN A 161 30.76 -1.21 -3.13
CA GLN A 161 30.61 -2.63 -2.79
C GLN A 161 29.27 -2.90 -2.06
N LYS A 162 28.88 -2.03 -1.14
CA LYS A 162 27.57 -2.14 -0.46
C LYS A 162 26.40 -1.92 -1.41
N ALA A 163 26.51 -0.97 -2.32
CA ALA A 163 25.49 -0.75 -3.34
C ALA A 163 25.32 -1.96 -4.27
N ARG A 164 26.43 -2.60 -4.65
CA ARG A 164 26.43 -3.85 -5.44
C ARG A 164 25.74 -5.00 -4.69
N GLU A 165 26.09 -5.23 -3.43
CA GLU A 165 25.46 -6.25 -2.58
C GLU A 165 23.94 -6.04 -2.50
N LYS A 166 23.51 -4.78 -2.32
CA LYS A 166 22.09 -4.43 -2.25
C LYS A 166 21.37 -4.66 -3.59
N ALA A 167 21.96 -4.21 -4.71
CA ALA A 167 21.39 -4.38 -6.04
C ALA A 167 21.23 -5.86 -6.43
N GLN A 168 22.21 -6.70 -6.07
CA GLN A 168 22.17 -8.14 -6.28
C GLN A 168 21.11 -8.84 -5.41
N ALA A 169 20.85 -8.30 -4.22
CA ALA A 169 19.86 -8.83 -3.29
C ALA A 169 18.42 -8.39 -3.60
N ILE A 170 18.18 -7.54 -4.61
CA ILE A 170 16.84 -7.11 -4.99
C ILE A 170 16.02 -8.34 -5.42
N LYS A 171 14.90 -8.57 -4.75
CA LYS A 171 13.92 -9.61 -5.13
C LYS A 171 12.91 -9.03 -6.11
N GLU A 172 12.50 -9.81 -7.11
CA GLU A 172 11.45 -9.41 -8.05
C GLU A 172 10.14 -10.19 -7.89
N LYS A 173 9.01 -9.48 -7.97
CA LYS A 173 7.65 -10.05 -8.06
C LYS A 173 6.98 -9.53 -9.33
N ILE A 174 6.61 -10.45 -10.22
CA ILE A 174 6.18 -10.13 -11.59
C ILE A 174 4.80 -10.73 -11.88
N GLY A 175 3.86 -9.89 -12.30
CA GLY A 175 2.51 -10.26 -12.69
C GLY A 175 1.57 -10.43 -11.50
N TYR A 176 1.67 -11.57 -10.82
CA TYR A 176 0.75 -11.97 -9.76
C TYR A 176 1.36 -13.05 -8.85
N PRO A 177 0.88 -13.19 -7.59
CA PRO A 177 1.23 -14.33 -6.74
C PRO A 177 0.60 -15.61 -7.26
N ASP A 178 1.38 -16.69 -7.37
CA ASP A 178 0.94 -17.91 -8.08
C ASP A 178 -0.31 -18.56 -7.43
N TYR A 179 -0.45 -18.49 -6.10
CA TYR A 179 -1.58 -19.09 -5.36
C TYR A 179 -2.98 -18.60 -5.80
N ILE A 180 -3.12 -17.43 -6.41
CA ILE A 180 -4.43 -16.89 -6.79
C ILE A 180 -5.02 -17.59 -8.03
N LEU A 181 -4.20 -18.34 -8.77
CA LEU A 181 -4.62 -19.15 -9.92
C LEU A 181 -4.61 -20.66 -9.63
N GLU A 182 -4.16 -21.07 -8.45
CA GLU A 182 -4.11 -22.48 -8.06
C GLU A 182 -5.49 -22.92 -7.56
N ASP A 183 -6.29 -23.58 -8.41
CA ASP A 183 -7.68 -23.95 -8.10
C ASP A 183 -7.82 -24.86 -6.87
N ASN A 184 -6.76 -25.58 -6.47
CA ASN A 184 -6.74 -26.46 -5.29
C ASN A 184 -6.12 -25.79 -4.04
N ASN A 185 -5.77 -24.50 -4.10
CA ASN A 185 -5.15 -23.79 -2.99
C ASN A 185 -6.22 -23.02 -2.20
N PRO A 186 -6.50 -23.39 -0.92
CA PRO A 186 -7.55 -22.75 -0.14
C PRO A 186 -7.18 -21.32 0.32
N LYS A 187 -5.93 -20.87 0.10
CA LYS A 187 -5.42 -19.59 0.59
C LYS A 187 -6.28 -18.41 0.12
N LEU A 188 -6.73 -18.42 -1.13
CA LEU A 188 -7.56 -17.33 -1.67
C LEU A 188 -8.90 -17.24 -0.95
N ASP A 189 -9.57 -18.37 -0.70
CA ASP A 189 -10.85 -18.40 0.00
C ASP A 189 -10.69 -18.03 1.48
N GLN A 190 -9.61 -18.49 2.12
CA GLN A 190 -9.28 -18.16 3.52
C GLN A 190 -9.06 -16.66 3.74
N GLU A 191 -8.54 -15.91 2.75
CA GLU A 191 -8.41 -14.44 2.83
C GLU A 191 -9.76 -13.72 3.01
N TYR A 192 -10.85 -14.34 2.55
CA TYR A 192 -12.19 -13.75 2.54
C TYR A 192 -13.23 -14.53 3.35
N GLU A 193 -12.84 -15.62 4.03
CA GLU A 193 -13.73 -16.54 4.76
C GLU A 193 -14.66 -15.83 5.76
N HIS A 194 -14.19 -14.76 6.39
CA HIS A 194 -14.96 -14.00 7.38
C HIS A 194 -15.73 -12.81 6.79
N ARG A 195 -15.83 -12.69 5.46
CA ARG A 195 -16.52 -11.58 4.78
C ARG A 195 -17.87 -12.00 4.21
N ASN A 196 -18.89 -11.89 5.04
CA ASN A 196 -20.28 -12.12 4.63
C ASN A 196 -20.87 -10.87 3.94
N ILE A 197 -20.62 -10.75 2.64
CA ILE A 197 -21.13 -9.66 1.79
C ILE A 197 -22.61 -9.89 1.46
N SER A 198 -23.42 -8.84 1.53
CA SER A 198 -24.85 -8.87 1.19
C SER A 198 -25.15 -7.93 0.02
N GLU A 199 -25.79 -8.43 -1.04
CA GLU A 199 -26.05 -7.66 -2.28
C GLU A 199 -26.81 -6.34 -2.04
N ASN A 200 -27.75 -6.34 -1.08
CA ASN A 200 -28.62 -5.20 -0.81
C ASN A 200 -28.16 -4.30 0.35
N LYS A 201 -26.95 -4.52 0.89
CA LYS A 201 -26.42 -3.82 2.08
C LYS A 201 -25.05 -3.19 1.84
N TYR A 202 -24.97 -2.33 0.83
CA TYR A 202 -23.70 -1.75 0.39
C TYR A 202 -22.96 -0.97 1.50
N PHE A 203 -23.69 -0.20 2.32
CA PHE A 203 -23.09 0.56 3.41
C PHE A 203 -22.53 -0.36 4.50
N GLU A 204 -23.27 -1.39 4.89
CA GLU A 204 -22.82 -2.38 5.86
C GLU A 204 -21.62 -3.18 5.34
N ASN A 205 -21.61 -3.56 4.06
CA ASN A 205 -20.46 -4.21 3.42
C ASN A 205 -19.21 -3.31 3.51
N ASN A 206 -19.37 -1.99 3.34
CA ASN A 206 -18.28 -1.04 3.48
C ASN A 206 -17.72 -0.99 4.90
N LEU A 207 -18.59 -0.98 5.91
CA LEU A 207 -18.17 -1.03 7.31
C LEU A 207 -17.50 -2.36 7.67
N LEU A 208 -18.03 -3.47 7.15
CA LEU A 208 -17.45 -4.80 7.32
C LEU A 208 -16.03 -4.86 6.73
N ASN A 209 -15.85 -4.38 5.50
CA ASN A 209 -14.53 -4.32 4.85
C ASN A 209 -13.54 -3.42 5.59
N LEU A 210 -13.99 -2.26 6.09
CA LEU A 210 -13.16 -1.37 6.89
C LEU A 210 -12.68 -2.04 8.18
N LYS A 211 -13.59 -2.73 8.89
CA LYS A 211 -13.27 -3.47 10.11
C LYS A 211 -12.29 -4.61 9.82
N ALA A 212 -12.58 -5.43 8.80
CA ALA A 212 -11.74 -6.57 8.42
C ALA A 212 -10.31 -6.12 8.06
N THR A 213 -10.19 -5.03 7.28
CA THR A 213 -8.88 -4.46 6.91
C THR A 213 -8.11 -3.97 8.14
N ALA A 214 -8.77 -3.27 9.06
CA ALA A 214 -8.12 -2.79 10.28
C ALA A 214 -7.65 -3.96 11.16
N GLN A 215 -8.49 -4.97 11.37
CA GLN A 215 -8.13 -6.16 12.16
C GLN A 215 -7.00 -6.97 11.50
N ALA A 216 -6.99 -7.10 10.18
CA ALA A 216 -5.90 -7.75 9.47
C ALA A 216 -4.56 -7.03 9.67
N ILE A 217 -4.56 -5.69 9.72
CA ILE A 217 -3.34 -4.90 10.00
C ILE A 217 -2.93 -5.05 11.47
N PHE A 218 -3.85 -4.89 12.42
CA PHE A 218 -3.54 -4.98 13.85
C PHE A 218 -3.06 -6.39 14.24
N GLY A 219 -3.65 -7.44 13.65
CA GLY A 219 -3.27 -8.83 13.90
C GLY A 219 -1.84 -9.18 13.50
N LYS A 220 -1.17 -8.35 12.68
CA LYS A 220 0.22 -8.57 12.27
C LYS A 220 1.26 -8.22 13.35
N LEU A 221 0.89 -7.52 14.43
CA LEU A 221 1.86 -6.99 15.40
C LEU A 221 2.80 -8.05 16.01
N ARG A 222 2.34 -9.30 16.17
CA ARG A 222 3.12 -10.42 16.73
C ARG A 222 3.50 -11.47 15.69
N GLN A 223 3.19 -11.23 14.41
CA GLN A 223 3.49 -12.14 13.33
C GLN A 223 4.84 -11.79 12.71
N LYS A 224 5.54 -12.79 12.20
CA LYS A 224 6.72 -12.55 11.38
C LYS A 224 6.28 -11.98 10.04
N VAL A 225 7.10 -11.10 9.47
CA VAL A 225 6.89 -10.63 8.10
C VAL A 225 7.01 -11.81 7.15
N ASP A 226 6.02 -11.96 6.28
CA ASP A 226 6.00 -12.96 5.21
C ASP A 226 6.75 -12.39 3.99
N PRO A 227 7.95 -12.90 3.63
CA PRO A 227 8.71 -12.38 2.50
C PRO A 227 8.00 -12.61 1.15
N ASP A 228 7.06 -13.55 1.10
CA ASP A 228 6.31 -13.88 -0.11
C ASP A 228 5.04 -13.02 -0.25
N GLN A 229 4.67 -12.24 0.78
CA GLN A 229 3.51 -11.37 0.75
C GLN A 229 3.64 -10.27 -0.32
N TRP A 230 2.64 -10.15 -1.18
CA TRP A 230 2.55 -9.04 -2.14
C TRP A 230 2.00 -7.79 -1.43
N ILE A 231 2.56 -6.62 -1.77
CA ILE A 231 2.13 -5.33 -1.20
C ILE A 231 0.97 -4.70 -1.99
N VAL A 232 0.73 -5.17 -3.22
CA VAL A 232 -0.36 -4.73 -4.09
C VAL A 232 -0.88 -5.90 -4.94
N GLY A 233 -2.16 -5.86 -5.30
CA GLY A 233 -2.78 -6.83 -6.21
C GLY A 233 -2.34 -6.73 -7.68
N ALA A 234 -2.67 -7.78 -8.46
CA ALA A 234 -2.26 -7.92 -9.85
C ALA A 234 -2.94 -6.95 -10.83
N ALA A 235 -4.18 -6.53 -10.54
CA ALA A 235 -5.01 -5.67 -11.39
C ALA A 235 -4.74 -4.17 -11.15
N ILE A 236 -3.47 -3.79 -11.04
CA ILE A 236 -3.01 -2.42 -10.80
C ILE A 236 -2.08 -1.99 -11.94
N VAL A 237 -2.28 -0.78 -12.45
CA VAL A 237 -1.37 -0.15 -13.41
C VAL A 237 -0.39 0.71 -12.63
N GLY A 238 0.77 0.14 -12.29
CA GLY A 238 1.84 0.77 -11.52
C GLY A 238 2.99 -0.21 -11.31
N ALA A 239 4.10 0.28 -10.80
CA ALA A 239 5.21 -0.53 -10.29
C ALA A 239 5.65 0.05 -8.95
N PHE A 240 6.33 -0.76 -8.14
CA PHE A 240 6.61 -0.40 -6.75
C PHE A 240 7.94 -0.99 -6.27
N TYR A 241 8.64 -0.23 -5.43
CA TYR A 241 9.78 -0.68 -4.65
C TYR A 241 9.43 -0.72 -3.15
N SER A 242 9.68 -1.86 -2.50
CA SER A 242 9.55 -2.02 -1.05
C SER A 242 10.92 -1.90 -0.41
N ILE A 243 11.16 -0.80 0.30
CA ILE A 243 12.45 -0.51 0.98
C ILE A 243 12.77 -1.58 2.02
N ASN A 244 11.80 -1.93 2.87
CA ASN A 244 12.01 -2.88 3.97
C ASN A 244 12.33 -4.30 3.49
N GLU A 245 11.80 -4.70 2.32
CA GLU A 245 11.97 -6.05 1.76
C GLU A 245 13.02 -6.13 0.65
N ASN A 246 13.60 -4.98 0.26
CA ASN A 246 14.48 -4.84 -0.91
C ASN A 246 13.87 -5.52 -2.16
N GLN A 247 12.65 -5.12 -2.51
CA GLN A 247 11.84 -5.82 -3.51
C GLN A 247 11.21 -4.89 -4.54
N ILE A 248 11.34 -5.25 -5.82
CA ILE A 248 10.63 -4.62 -6.95
C ILE A 248 9.38 -5.42 -7.32
N LEU A 249 8.29 -4.73 -7.62
CA LEU A 249 6.98 -5.33 -7.88
C LEU A 249 6.36 -4.77 -9.16
N PHE A 250 6.03 -5.65 -10.11
CA PHE A 250 5.40 -5.30 -11.38
C PHE A 250 4.09 -6.08 -11.56
N PRO A 251 2.95 -5.59 -11.04
CA PRO A 251 1.63 -6.19 -11.25
C PRO A 251 1.29 -6.44 -12.71
N ALA A 252 0.45 -7.43 -13.00
CA ALA A 252 0.02 -7.77 -14.35
C ALA A 252 -0.57 -6.57 -15.12
N GLY A 253 -1.23 -5.65 -14.40
CA GLY A 253 -1.83 -4.46 -14.97
C GLY A 253 -0.86 -3.47 -15.64
N ILE A 254 0.41 -3.38 -15.22
CA ILE A 254 1.38 -2.51 -15.93
C ILE A 254 1.99 -3.21 -17.16
N LEU A 255 1.91 -4.54 -17.22
CA LEU A 255 2.56 -5.37 -18.22
C LEU A 255 1.72 -5.49 -19.50
N GLN A 256 1.47 -4.36 -20.14
CA GLN A 256 0.68 -4.23 -21.37
C GLN A 256 1.23 -3.08 -22.25
N PRO A 257 0.82 -2.99 -23.53
CA PRO A 257 1.14 -1.83 -24.37
C PRO A 257 0.67 -0.50 -23.72
N PRO A 258 1.41 0.60 -23.91
CA PRO A 258 2.61 0.74 -24.72
C PRO A 258 3.90 0.26 -24.04
N LEU A 259 3.85 -0.16 -22.77
CA LEU A 259 5.04 -0.42 -21.95
C LEU A 259 5.75 -1.71 -22.34
N ILE A 260 5.01 -2.79 -22.60
CA ILE A 260 5.60 -4.05 -23.04
C ILE A 260 4.68 -4.82 -24.00
N SER A 261 5.29 -5.37 -25.06
CA SER A 261 4.64 -6.33 -25.96
C SER A 261 5.67 -7.22 -26.64
N LYS A 262 5.32 -8.49 -26.88
CA LYS A 262 6.11 -9.40 -27.72
C LYS A 262 6.13 -8.94 -29.19
N HIS A 263 5.10 -8.21 -29.61
CA HIS A 263 4.92 -7.77 -30.98
C HIS A 263 5.47 -6.36 -31.25
N GLN A 264 6.15 -5.74 -30.27
CA GLN A 264 6.76 -4.41 -30.44
C GLN A 264 8.30 -4.49 -30.45
N LEU A 265 8.93 -3.46 -31.03
CA LEU A 265 10.38 -3.35 -31.10
C LEU A 265 10.99 -3.35 -29.69
N GLN A 266 12.17 -3.99 -29.54
CA GLN A 266 12.88 -4.00 -28.26
C GLN A 266 13.18 -2.57 -27.75
N ALA A 267 13.47 -1.62 -28.64
CA ALA A 267 13.63 -0.22 -28.27
C ALA A 267 12.41 0.36 -27.51
N LEU A 268 11.19 -0.05 -27.89
CA LEU A 268 9.97 0.37 -27.20
C LEU A 268 9.81 -0.36 -25.86
N ASN A 269 10.18 -1.63 -25.77
CA ASN A 269 10.18 -2.36 -24.49
C ASN A 269 11.19 -1.76 -23.50
N PHE A 270 12.42 -1.46 -23.94
CA PHE A 270 13.43 -0.81 -23.10
C PHE A 270 13.02 0.62 -22.71
N GLY A 271 12.48 1.41 -23.64
CA GLY A 271 12.01 2.77 -23.36
C GLY A 271 10.72 2.82 -22.51
N GLY A 272 9.89 1.78 -22.58
CA GLY A 272 8.66 1.64 -21.79
C GLY A 272 8.93 0.95 -20.46
N ILE A 273 8.70 -0.37 -20.40
CA ILE A 273 8.88 -1.12 -19.15
C ILE A 273 10.33 -1.13 -18.65
N GLY A 274 11.33 -1.05 -19.53
CA GLY A 274 12.73 -0.98 -19.12
C GLY A 274 13.06 0.28 -18.31
N PHE A 275 12.55 1.44 -18.72
CA PHE A 275 12.64 2.67 -17.93
C PHE A 275 12.00 2.49 -16.55
N VAL A 276 10.79 1.90 -16.49
CA VAL A 276 10.08 1.65 -15.23
C VAL A 276 10.87 0.69 -14.33
N ILE A 277 11.49 -0.36 -14.90
CA ILE A 277 12.36 -1.27 -14.14
C ILE A 277 13.55 -0.52 -13.54
N GLY A 278 14.24 0.31 -14.33
CA GLY A 278 15.34 1.14 -13.85
C GLY A 278 14.90 2.11 -12.76
N HIS A 279 13.71 2.70 -12.88
CA HIS A 279 13.10 3.57 -11.87
C HIS A 279 12.92 2.83 -10.53
N GLU A 280 12.29 1.65 -10.54
CA GLU A 280 12.07 0.88 -9.30
C GLU A 280 13.38 0.35 -8.68
N ILE A 281 14.38 -0.01 -9.48
CA ILE A 281 15.71 -0.37 -8.96
C ILE A 281 16.36 0.84 -8.29
N THR A 282 16.26 2.02 -8.90
CA THR A 282 16.87 3.26 -8.40
C THR A 282 16.23 3.72 -7.09
N HIS A 283 14.96 3.43 -6.84
CA HIS A 283 14.33 3.65 -5.53
C HIS A 283 15.04 2.94 -4.38
N GLY A 284 15.77 1.84 -4.63
CA GLY A 284 16.63 1.20 -3.63
C GLY A 284 17.85 2.02 -3.21
N PHE A 285 18.10 3.14 -3.88
CA PHE A 285 19.30 3.97 -3.73
C PHE A 285 18.98 5.47 -3.68
N ASP A 286 17.70 5.86 -3.59
CA ASP A 286 17.30 7.25 -3.43
C ASP A 286 17.43 7.73 -1.97
N ASN A 287 16.92 8.92 -1.65
CA ASN A 287 17.04 9.51 -0.31
C ASN A 287 16.32 8.70 0.79
N GLU A 288 15.34 7.87 0.45
CA GLU A 288 14.63 7.01 1.39
C GLU A 288 15.19 5.59 1.37
N GLY A 289 15.56 5.12 0.18
CA GLY A 289 16.06 3.76 -0.04
C GLY A 289 17.54 3.59 0.20
N GLY A 290 18.39 4.62 0.13
CA GLY A 290 19.86 4.53 0.16
C GLY A 290 20.48 4.17 1.51
N HIS A 291 19.68 3.96 2.55
CA HIS A 291 20.11 3.55 3.89
C HIS A 291 20.30 2.04 4.04
#